data_AF-A0A351ISI7-F1
#
_entry.id   AF-A0A351ISI7-F1
#
_cell.length_a   1.000
_cell.length_b   1.000
_cell.length_c   1.000
_cell.angle_alpha   90.00
_cell.angle_beta   90.00
_cell.angle_gamma   90.00
#
_symmetry.space_group_name_H-M   'P 1'
#
loop_
_entity.id
_entity.type
_entity.pdbx_description
1 polymer ?
#
loop_
_entity_poly.entity_id
_entity_poly.type
_entity_poly.pdbx_seq_one_letter_code
_entity_poly.pdbx_strand_id
1 'polypeptide(L)' 'EYRDKVDLVTCPGTEGELTVLKNHALFVTALKSGEITIKRGEAVAAKFPISEGVLEVKKDETVILITKV' A
#
# COMPACT_ATOMS: atom_id res chain seq x y z
N GLU A 1 1.74 14.10 -1.22
CA GLU A 1 1.17 13.41 -0.05
C GLU A 1 -0.24 12.95 -0.40
N TYR A 2 -0.60 11.73 -0.03
CA TYR A 2 -1.95 11.18 -0.20
C TYR A 2 -2.38 10.58 1.15
N ARG A 3 -3.54 10.96 1.65
CA ARG A 3 -4.13 10.47 2.89
C ARG A 3 -5.61 10.28 2.68
N ASP A 4 -6.10 9.06 2.92
CA ASP A 4 -7.52 8.78 2.77
C ASP A 4 -7.95 7.58 3.64
N LYS A 5 -9.26 7.48 3.91
CA LYS A 5 -9.87 6.30 4.54
C LYS A 5 -10.23 5.29 3.46
N VAL A 6 -9.61 4.13 3.51
CA VAL A 6 -9.67 3.11 2.44
C VAL A 6 -10.01 1.73 3.02
N ASP A 7 -10.48 0.83 2.19
CA ASP A 7 -10.87 -0.52 2.62
C ASP A 7 -9.73 -1.53 2.46
N LEU A 8 -8.96 -1.38 1.38
CA LEU A 8 -7.77 -2.18 1.14
C LEU A 8 -6.76 -1.41 0.30
N VAL A 9 -5.49 -1.80 0.45
CA VAL A 9 -4.38 -1.34 -0.37
C VAL A 9 -3.59 -2.54 -0.86
N THR A 10 -3.34 -2.61 -2.17
CA THR A 10 -2.52 -3.64 -2.81
C THR A 10 -1.18 -3.05 -3.22
N CYS A 11 -0.08 -3.72 -2.87
CA CYS A 11 1.28 -3.25 -3.13
C CYS A 11 2.20 -4.38 -3.64
N PRO A 12 3.21 -4.04 -4.46
CA PRO A 12 4.24 -4.99 -4.90
C PRO A 12 5.34 -5.12 -3.85
N GLY A 13 5.23 -6.11 -2.97
CA GLY A 13 6.26 -6.46 -2.00
C GLY A 13 7.45 -7.19 -2.63
N THR A 14 8.57 -7.22 -1.91
CA THR A 14 9.76 -7.96 -2.35
C THR A 14 9.50 -9.45 -2.50
N GLU A 15 8.68 -10.04 -1.63
CA GLU A 15 8.32 -11.47 -1.64
C GLU A 15 7.12 -11.81 -2.54
N GLY A 16 6.42 -10.81 -3.10
CA GLY A 16 5.22 -11.03 -3.88
C GLY A 16 4.25 -9.86 -3.80
N GLU A 17 3.05 -10.04 -4.34
CA GLU A 17 1.98 -9.05 -4.23
C GLU A 17 1.26 -9.20 -2.89
N LEU A 18 1.07 -8.09 -2.18
CA LEU A 18 0.40 -8.06 -0.88
C LEU A 18 -0.85 -7.19 -0.95
N THR A 19 -1.89 -7.59 -0.24
CA THR A 19 -3.08 -6.76 -0.02
C THR A 19 -3.33 -6.60 1.48
N VAL A 20 -3.29 -5.36 1.93
CA VAL A 20 -3.54 -4.98 3.33
C VAL A 20 -4.99 -4.55 3.46
N LEU A 21 -5.76 -5.23 4.30
CA LEU A 21 -7.12 -4.85 4.68
C LEU A 21 -7.11 -4.04 5.99
N LYS A 22 -8.27 -3.49 6.35
CA LYS A 22 -8.49 -2.89 7.68
C LYS A 22 -8.07 -3.84 8.81
N ASN A 23 -7.43 -3.30 9.83
CA ASN A 23 -7.02 -4.01 11.05
C ASN A 23 -6.08 -5.20 10.82
N HIS A 24 -5.28 -5.17 9.76
CA HIS A 24 -4.28 -6.19 9.51
C HIS A 24 -3.20 -6.20 10.62
N ALA A 25 -2.51 -7.33 10.79
CA ALA A 25 -1.39 -7.45 11.72
C ALA A 25 -0.29 -6.42 11.43
N LEU A 26 0.46 -6.03 12.48
CA LEU A 26 1.56 -5.08 12.40
C LEU A 26 2.75 -5.69 11.67
N PHE A 27 3.25 -5.03 10.62
CA PHE A 27 4.48 -5.44 9.95
C PHE A 27 5.09 -4.30 9.13
N VAL A 28 6.34 -4.51 8.71
CA VAL A 28 7.06 -3.63 7.77
C VAL A 28 7.61 -4.50 6.64
N THR A 29 7.48 -4.04 5.39
CA THR A 29 8.06 -4.70 4.23
C THR A 29 8.64 -3.69 3.25
N ALA A 30 9.69 -4.09 2.55
CA ALA A 30 10.16 -3.37 1.37
C ALA A 30 9.22 -3.62 0.18
N LEU A 31 9.11 -2.62 -0.69
CA LEU A 31 8.35 -2.65 -1.93
C LEU A 31 9.30 -2.58 -3.13
N LYS A 32 8.97 -3.33 -4.17
CA LYS A 32 9.66 -3.31 -5.47
C LYS A 32 8.91 -2.44 -6.47
N SER A 33 9.49 -2.25 -7.65
CA SER A 33 8.85 -1.52 -8.75
C SER A 33 7.52 -2.15 -9.14
N GLY A 34 6.51 -1.31 -9.39
CA GLY A 34 5.17 -1.73 -9.75
C GLY A 34 4.13 -0.63 -9.53
N GLU A 35 2.90 -1.04 -9.25
CA GLU A 35 1.78 -0.13 -9.01
C GLU A 35 1.13 -0.42 -7.66
N ILE A 36 0.95 0.61 -6.83
CA ILE A 36 0.11 0.55 -5.65
C ILE A 36 -1.32 0.84 -6.07
N THR A 37 -2.26 -0.03 -5.71
CA THR A 37 -3.69 0.17 -5.96
C THR A 37 -4.44 0.35 -4.65
N ILE A 38 -5.25 1.40 -4.57
CA ILE A 38 -6.09 1.71 -3.41
C ILE A 38 -7.55 1.52 -3.80
N LYS A 39 -8.33 0.79 -2.98
CA LYS A 39 -9.77 0.60 -3.21
C LYS A 39 -10.62 1.06 -2.02
N ARG A 40 -11.83 1.51 -2.36
CA ARG A 40 -12.93 1.82 -1.44
C ARG A 40 -14.18 1.11 -1.96
N GLY A 41 -14.64 0.09 -1.23
CA GLY A 41 -15.62 -0.88 -1.70
C GLY A 41 -15.11 -1.60 -2.96
N GLU A 42 -15.93 -1.62 -4.00
CA GLU A 42 -15.58 -2.21 -5.30
C GLU A 42 -14.81 -1.24 -6.22
N ALA A 43 -14.77 0.06 -5.88
CA ALA A 43 -14.17 1.09 -6.72
C ALA A 43 -12.66 1.25 -6.44
N VAL A 44 -11.89 1.43 -7.52
CA VAL A 44 -10.49 1.85 -7.44
C VAL A 44 -10.45 3.36 -7.15
N ALA A 45 -9.96 3.72 -5.97
CA ALA A 45 -9.87 5.11 -5.53
C ALA A 45 -8.62 5.82 -6.08
N ALA A 46 -7.50 5.10 -6.16
CA ALA A 46 -6.24 5.64 -6.69
C ALA A 46 -5.28 4.54 -7.13
N LYS A 47 -4.37 4.91 -8.03
CA LYS A 47 -3.24 4.11 -8.48
C LYS A 47 -1.97 4.94 -8.47
N PHE A 48 -0.88 4.38 -7.96
CA PHE A 48 0.42 5.04 -7.88
C PHE A 48 1.51 4.13 -8.46
N PRO A 49 2.13 4.49 -9.59
CA PRO A 49 3.34 3.81 -10.04
C PRO A 49 4.50 4.15 -9.09
N ILE A 50 5.30 3.14 -8.75
CA ILE A 50 6.44 3.25 -7.85
C ILE A 50 7.65 2.51 -8.43
N SER A 51 8.85 3.02 -8.16
CA SER A 51 10.11 2.35 -8.47
C SER A 51 10.59 1.49 -7.31
N GLU A 52 10.45 1.99 -6.08
CA GLU A 52 10.79 1.31 -4.83
C GLU A 52 10.11 2.02 -3.65
N GLY A 53 10.08 1.36 -2.49
CA GLY A 53 9.55 1.99 -1.27
C GLY A 53 9.54 1.06 -0.07
N VAL A 54 8.91 1.53 1.01
CA VAL A 54 8.67 0.79 2.25
C VAL A 54 7.21 0.97 2.65
N LEU A 55 6.60 -0.12 3.09
CA LEU A 55 5.24 -0.15 3.63
C LEU A 55 5.30 -0.53 5.12
N GLU A 56 4.66 0.29 5.95
CA GLU A 56 4.50 0.09 7.38
C GLU A 56 3.00 -0.04 7.70
N VAL A 57 2.59 -1.19 8.23
CA VAL A 57 1.22 -1.42 8.72
C VAL A 57 1.20 -1.24 10.23
N LYS A 58 0.41 -0.26 10.68
CA LYS A 58 0.08 -0.01 12.08
C LYS A 58 -1.33 -0.52 12.37
N LYS A 59 -1.74 -0.44 13.64
CA LYS A 59 -3.01 -1.01 14.11
C LYS A 59 -4.22 -0.46 13.37
N ASP A 60 -4.21 0.85 13.09
CA ASP A 60 -5.34 1.59 12.48
C ASP A 60 -4.92 2.45 11.27
N GLU A 61 -3.66 2.36 10.84
CA GLU A 61 -3.09 3.18 9.76
C GLU A 61 -2.08 2.35 8.96
N THR A 62 -2.01 2.57 7.65
CA THR A 62 -0.92 2.06 6.81
C THR A 62 -0.21 3.24 6.20
N VAL A 63 1.12 3.29 6.38
CA VAL A 63 1.98 4.35 5.86
C VAL A 63 2.88 3.75 4.79
N ILE A 64 2.93 4.41 3.63
CA ILE A 64 3.74 3.96 2.50
C ILE A 64 4.65 5.10 2.09
N LEU A 65 5.95 4.86 2.17
CA LEU A 65 7.01 5.77 1.75
C LEU A 65 7.57 5.26 0.43
N ILE A 66 7.52 6.10 -0.61
CA ILE A 66 7.86 5.69 -1.97
C ILE A 66 8.87 6.66 -2.57
N THR A 67 9.77 6.10 -3.39
CA THR A 67 10.56 6.90 -4.31
C THR A 67 9.73 7.14 -5.56
N LYS A 68 9.65 8.40 -5.98
CA LYS A 68 8.90 8.78 -7.17
C LYS A 68 9.64 8.32 -8.43
N VAL A 69 8.89 7.83 -9.41
CA VAL A 69 9.38 7.52 -10.75
C VAL A 69 9.65 8.80 -11.54
#